data_AF-A0A9E4WSI5-F1
#
_entry.id   AF-A0A9E4WSI5-F1
#
_cell.length_a   1.000
_cell.length_b   1.000
_cell.length_c   1.000
_cell.angle_alpha   90.00
_cell.angle_beta   90.00
_cell.angle_gamma   90.00
#
_symmetry.space_group_name_H-M   'P 1'
#
loop_
_entity.id
_entity.type
_entity.pdbx_description
1 polymer ?
#
loop_
_entity_poly.entity_id
_entity_poly.type
_entity_poly.pdbx_seq_one_letter_code
_entity_poly.pdbx_strand_id
1 'polypeptide(L)' 'AQAIHDRLVPLIKALFTVSNPIPLKYAMNQIGFSVGGLRLPLCEPDDEIGAEIMAEVRRHTIDLAVAV' A
#
# COMPACT_ATOMS: atom_id res chain seq x y z
N ALA A 1 -2.26 -7.39 -21.74
CA ALA A 1 -1.42 -6.52 -20.89
C ALA A 1 -2.18 -5.26 -20.45
N GLN A 2 -2.75 -4.49 -21.38
CA GLN A 2 -3.40 -3.19 -21.08
C GLN A 2 -4.50 -3.24 -20.02
N ALA A 3 -5.47 -4.15 -20.12
CA ALA A 3 -6.56 -4.25 -19.14
C ALA A 3 -6.06 -4.51 -17.70
N ILE A 4 -4.97 -5.27 -17.53
CA ILE A 4 -4.37 -5.51 -16.21
C ILE A 4 -3.67 -4.23 -15.71
N HIS A 5 -2.96 -3.53 -16.59
CA HIS A 5 -2.36 -2.24 -16.27
C HIS A 5 -3.40 -1.24 -15.81
N ASP A 6 -4.47 -1.03 -16.58
CA ASP A 6 -5.53 -0.07 -16.26
C ASP A 6 -6.19 -0.37 -14.91
N ARG A 7 -6.34 -1.66 -14.57
CA ARG A 7 -6.85 -2.10 -13.26
C ARG A 7 -5.88 -1.77 -12.11
N LEU A 8 -4.57 -1.89 -12.33
CA LEU A 8 -3.55 -1.75 -11.28
C LEU A 8 -2.99 -0.33 -11.14
N VAL A 9 -3.07 0.50 -12.18
CA VAL A 9 -2.56 1.88 -12.15
C VAL A 9 -3.10 2.70 -10.97
N PRO A 10 -4.41 2.65 -10.62
CA PRO A 10 -4.90 3.38 -9.46
C PRO A 10 -4.21 2.95 -8.15
N LEU A 11 -4.05 1.64 -7.94
CA LEU A 11 -3.32 1.09 -6.79
C LEU A 11 -1.85 1.54 -6.78
N ILE A 12 -1.17 1.46 -7.92
CA ILE A 12 0.22 1.91 -8.05
C ILE A 12 0.34 3.39 -7.73
N LYS A 13 -0.60 4.23 -8.20
CA LYS A 13 -0.58 5.66 -7.87
C LYS A 13 -0.74 5.91 -6.37
N ALA A 14 -1.71 5.24 -5.73
CA ALA A 14 -1.93 5.36 -4.28
C ALA A 14 -0.70 4.90 -3.47
N LEU A 15 -0.03 3.83 -3.90
CA LEU A 15 1.18 3.33 -3.24
C LEU A 15 2.44 4.19 -3.48
N PHE A 16 2.33 5.22 -4.33
CA PHE A 16 3.41 6.15 -4.66
C PHE A 16 3.03 7.62 -4.36
N THR A 17 1.96 7.86 -3.59
CA THR A 17 1.53 9.21 -3.17
C THR A 17 2.59 9.92 -2.32
N VAL A 18 3.36 9.15 -1.54
CA VAL A 18 4.58 9.61 -0.84
C VAL A 18 5.75 8.66 -1.10
N SER A 19 6.94 9.01 -0.61
CA SER A 19 8.17 8.26 -0.86
C SER A 19 8.05 6.78 -0.48
N ASN A 20 8.28 5.89 -1.45
CA ASN A 20 8.39 4.46 -1.21
C ASN A 20 9.60 4.15 -0.29
N PRO A 21 9.52 3.21 0.68
CA PRO A 21 8.45 2.25 0.95
C PRO A 21 7.37 2.67 1.98
N ILE A 22 7.15 3.96 2.23
CA ILE A 22 6.19 4.43 3.25
C ILE A 22 4.77 3.89 3.00
N PRO A 23 4.12 4.12 1.83
CA PRO A 23 2.73 3.70 1.62
C PRO A 23 2.57 2.19 1.64
N LEU A 24 3.55 1.48 1.07
CA LEU A 24 3.54 0.03 1.00
C LEU A 24 3.60 -0.59 2.40
N LYS A 25 4.55 -0.15 3.23
CA LYS A 25 4.68 -0.66 4.60
C LYS A 25 3.46 -0.31 5.46
N TYR A 26 2.93 0.91 5.31
CA TYR A 26 1.70 1.32 5.97
C TYR A 26 0.53 0.39 5.60
N ALA A 27 0.25 0.23 4.30
CA ALA A 27 -0.83 -0.63 3.83
C ALA A 27 -0.67 -2.10 4.28
N MET A 28 0.55 -2.65 4.18
CA MET A 28 0.84 -4.03 4.56
C MET A 28 0.58 -4.28 6.06
N ASN A 29 1.04 -3.39 6.93
CA ASN A 29 0.76 -3.50 8.37
C ASN A 29 -0.74 -3.43 8.67
N GLN A 30 -1.50 -2.58 7.97
CA GLN A 30 -2.93 -2.41 8.17
C GLN A 30 -3.79 -3.59 7.69
N ILE A 31 -3.32 -4.34 6.66
CA ILE A 31 -4.01 -5.54 6.17
C ILE A 31 -3.53 -6.83 6.86
N GLY A 32 -2.72 -6.72 7.91
CA GLY A 32 -2.35 -7.83 8.78
C GLY A 32 -0.98 -8.45 8.54
N PHE A 33 -0.14 -7.90 7.65
CA PHE A 33 1.25 -8.34 7.50
C PHE A 33 2.15 -7.64 8.51
N SER A 34 2.91 -8.38 9.31
CA SER A 34 3.90 -7.78 10.23
C SER A 34 5.20 -7.46 9.49
N VAL A 35 5.28 -6.28 8.85
CA VAL A 35 6.48 -5.83 8.08
C VAL A 35 7.37 -4.85 8.85
N GLY A 36 7.03 -4.61 10.12
CA GLY A 36 7.72 -3.68 11.00
C GLY A 36 7.49 -2.21 10.63
N GLY A 37 8.07 -1.32 11.42
CA GLY A 37 7.96 0.13 11.23
C GLY A 37 8.89 0.70 10.18
N LEU A 38 8.83 2.02 10.06
CA LEU A 38 9.77 2.83 9.29
C LEU A 38 10.96 3.24 10.16
N ARG A 39 12.09 3.52 9.51
CA ARG A 39 13.28 4.09 10.15
C ARG A 39 13.50 5.47 9.57
N LEU A 40 13.89 6.42 10.42
CA LEU A 40 14.28 7.75 9.97
C LEU A 40 15.34 7.64 8.86
N PRO A 41 15.24 8.49 7.82
CA PRO A 41 14.39 9.68 7.73
C PRO A 41 12.93 9.43 7.26
N LEU A 42 12.51 8.17 7.08
CA LEU A 42 11.14 7.84 6.70
C LEU A 42 10.20 7.88 7.91
N CYS A 43 9.07 8.55 7.76
CA CYS A 43 8.02 8.67 8.77
C CYS A 43 6.69 8.12 8.23
N GLU A 44 5.78 7.78 9.14
CA GLU A 44 4.42 7.38 8.78
C GLU A 44 3.72 8.48 7.96
N PRO A 45 2.82 8.11 7.02
CA PRO A 45 2.01 9.10 6.32
C PRO A 45 1.09 9.83 7.30
N ASP A 46 0.65 11.02 6.93
CA ASP A 46 -0.41 11.69 7.66
C ASP A 46 -1.75 10.92 7.53
N ASP A 47 -2.72 11.28 8.37
CA ASP A 47 -4.00 10.56 8.45
C ASP A 47 -4.79 10.63 7.13
N GLU A 48 -4.68 11.75 6.40
CA GLU A 48 -5.38 11.97 5.13
C GLU A 48 -4.82 11.06 4.03
N ILE A 49 -3.50 11.04 3.86
CA ILE A 49 -2.80 10.18 2.89
C ILE A 49 -2.96 8.71 3.27
N GLY A 50 -2.86 8.38 4.56
CA GLY A 50 -3.10 7.03 5.07
C GLY A 50 -4.50 6.53 4.73
N ALA A 51 -5.52 7.37 4.90
CA ALA A 51 -6.90 7.05 4.53
C ALA A 51 -7.06 6.85 3.02
N GLU A 52 -6.44 7.69 2.19
CA GLU A 52 -6.45 7.56 0.72
C GLU A 52 -5.82 6.23 0.26
N ILE A 53 -4.64 5.90 0.78
CA ILE A 53 -3.94 4.63 0.49
C ILE A 53 -4.86 3.45 0.81
N MET A 54 -5.43 3.43 2.02
CA MET A 54 -6.27 2.31 2.47
C MET A 54 -7.62 2.24 1.75
N ALA A 55 -8.17 3.38 1.30
CA ALA A 55 -9.36 3.39 0.47
C ALA A 55 -9.13 2.66 -0.85
N GLU A 56 -8.01 2.92 -1.53
CA GLU A 56 -7.69 2.24 -2.80
C GLU A 56 -7.29 0.78 -2.56
N VAL A 57 -6.45 0.47 -1.56
CA VAL A 57 -6.05 -0.92 -1.23
C VAL A 57 -7.26 -1.83 -1.01
N ARG A 58 -8.30 -1.36 -0.29
CA ARG A 58 -9.52 -2.14 -0.01
C ARG A 58 -10.38 -2.43 -1.24
N ARG A 59 -10.16 -1.74 -2.37
CA ARG A 59 -10.89 -2.01 -3.63
C ARG A 59 -10.35 -3.25 -4.34
N HIS A 60 -9.15 -3.70 -3.97
CA HIS A 60 -8.51 -4.86 -4.57
C HIS A 60 -8.62 -6.06 -3.63
N THR A 61 -8.97 -7.21 -4.20
CA THR A 61 -8.80 -8.49 -3.50
C THR A 61 -7.32 -8.86 -3.54
N ILE A 62 -6.71 -9.00 -2.36
CA ILE A 62 -5.33 -9.48 -2.20
C ILE A 62 -5.42 -10.91 -1.69
N ASP A 63 -5.42 -11.86 -2.63
CA ASP A 63 -5.44 -13.30 -2.41
C ASP A 63 -4.02 -13.82 -2.19
N LEU A 64 -3.41 -13.45 -1.06
CA LEU A 64 -2.04 -13.89 -0.75
C LEU A 64 -2.04 -15.25 -0.05
N ALA A 65 -1.89 -16.33 -0.82
CA ALA A 65 -1.52 -17.63 -0.27
C ALA A 65 -0.01 -17.68 -0.03
N VAL A 66 0.45 -17.27 1.16
CA VAL A 66 1.85 -17.53 1.57
C VAL A 66 1.88 -18.73 2.49
N ALA A 67 2.11 -19.90 1.89
CA ALA A 67 2.62 -21.05 2.59
C ALA A 67 4.12 -21.14 2.27
N VAL A 68 4.95 -20.64 3.18
CA VAL A 68 6.40 -20.95 3.26
C VAL A 68 6.79 -20.99 4.72
#